data_AF-A0A3P6SVL7-F1
#
_entry.id   AF-A0A3P6SVL7-F1
#
_cell.length_a   1.000
_cell.length_b   1.000
_cell.length_c   1.000
_cell.angle_alpha   90.00
_cell.angle_beta   90.00
_cell.angle_gamma   90.00
#
_symmetry.space_group_name_H-M   'P 1'
#
loop_
_entity.id
_entity.type
_entity.pdbx_description
1 polymer ?
#
loop_
_entity_poly.entity_id
_entity_poly.type
_entity_poly.pdbx_seq_one_letter_code
_entity_poly.pdbx_strand_id
1 'polypeptide(L)'
;MRDKLSPIHWSVNYTYVESKTGRVRGGQLEPAIDTTVPLAFENKINIANNCGKDDVCIPDLKVQAAADREKFMLGTKDNSMIVNVTVQNGGED
;
A
#
# COMPACT_ATOMS: atom_id res chain seq x y z
N MET A 1 -15.84 18.52 -11.25
CA MET A 1 -15.06 17.29 -11.51
C MET A 1 -16.00 16.20 -12.00
N ARG A 2 -15.62 15.48 -13.07
CA ARG A 2 -16.47 14.45 -13.72
C ARG A 2 -16.13 13.03 -13.26
N ASP A 3 -14.87 12.79 -12.92
CA ASP A 3 -14.40 11.54 -12.31
C ASP A 3 -14.55 11.62 -10.79
N LYS A 4 -15.14 10.56 -10.21
CA LYS A 4 -15.34 10.37 -8.76
C LYS A 4 -14.92 8.98 -8.30
N LEU A 5 -14.43 8.13 -9.20
CA LEU A 5 -14.02 6.76 -8.91
C LEU A 5 -12.51 6.66 -8.74
N SER A 6 -11.74 7.46 -9.49
CA SER A 6 -10.29 7.51 -9.30
C SER A 6 -9.96 8.18 -7.97
N PRO A 7 -9.08 7.58 -7.16
CA PRO A 7 -8.64 8.19 -5.92
C PRO A 7 -7.77 9.42 -6.21
N ILE A 8 -7.79 10.38 -5.29
CA ILE A 8 -6.91 11.54 -5.31
C ILE A 8 -5.59 11.12 -4.69
N HIS A 9 -4.55 11.02 -5.51
CA HIS A 9 -3.19 10.76 -5.04
C HIS A 9 -2.55 12.03 -4.50
N TRP A 10 -1.83 11.91 -3.40
CA TRP A 10 -1.04 13.00 -2.83
C TRP A 10 0.33 12.49 -2.39
N SER A 11 1.32 13.38 -2.45
CA SER A 11 2.69 13.10 -2.08
C SER A 11 3.28 14.28 -1.32
N VAL A 12 4.04 13.99 -0.27
CA VAL A 12 4.83 14.96 0.48
C VAL A 12 6.28 14.54 0.39
N ASN A 13 7.06 15.34 -0.33
CA ASN A 13 8.51 15.19 -0.37
C ASN A 13 9.14 15.96 0.77
N TYR A 14 10.14 15.36 1.42
CA TYR A 14 10.96 16.03 2.41
C TYR A 14 12.43 15.98 1.99
N THR A 15 13.16 17.00 2.40
CA THR A 15 14.60 17.08 2.20
C THR A 15 15.25 17.70 3.43
N TYR A 16 16.53 17.42 3.61
CA TYR A 16 17.35 18.01 4.64
C TYR A 16 18.27 19.03 3.98
N VAL A 17 18.20 20.27 4.46
CA VAL A 17 19.05 21.35 3.96
C VAL A 17 20.33 21.35 4.78
N GLU A 18 21.39 20.79 4.20
CA GLU A 18 22.71 20.71 4.82
C GLU A 18 23.34 22.10 5.01
N SER A 19 24.09 22.26 6.10
CA SER A 19 24.95 23.41 6.31
C SER A 19 26.16 23.36 5.38
N LYS A 20 26.60 24.53 4.90
CA LYS A 20 27.80 24.64 4.06
C LYS A 20 29.08 24.11 4.73
N THR A 21 29.09 24.06 6.06
CA THR A 21 30.24 23.62 6.87
C THR A 21 30.18 22.15 7.25
N GLY A 22 29.05 21.45 7.01
CA GLY A 22 28.82 20.08 7.45
C GLY A 22 28.86 19.91 8.98
N ARG A 23 28.58 20.99 9.72
CA ARG A 23 28.71 21.03 11.18
C ARG A 23 27.59 21.86 11.80
N VAL A 24 26.99 21.33 12.85
CA VAL A 24 26.00 22.04 13.68
C VAL A 24 26.70 22.97 14.69
N ARG A 25 25.93 23.88 15.29
CA ARG A 25 26.43 24.77 16.36
C ARG A 25 27.05 23.93 17.48
N GLY A 26 28.28 24.26 17.88
CA GLY A 26 29.05 23.46 18.83
C GLY A 26 30.10 22.53 18.19
N GLY A 27 30.23 22.54 16.85
CA GLY A 27 31.33 21.86 16.15
C GLY A 27 31.13 20.37 15.93
N GLN A 28 29.94 19.83 16.24
CA GLN A 28 29.56 18.45 15.92
C GLN A 28 29.26 18.28 14.44
N LEU A 29 29.47 17.07 13.93
CA LEU A 29 29.10 16.71 12.56
C LEU A 29 27.59 16.80 12.40
N GLU A 30 27.17 17.24 11.23
CA GLU A 30 25.77 17.34 10.86
C GLU A 30 25.18 15.95 10.56
N PRO A 31 23.91 15.68 10.94
CA PRO A 31 23.25 14.43 10.57
C PRO A 31 23.04 14.34 9.05
N ALA A 32 22.94 13.11 8.55
CA ALA A 32 22.66 12.83 7.14
C ALA A 32 21.28 12.17 6.99
N ILE A 33 20.64 12.38 5.85
CA ILE A 33 19.44 11.63 5.46
C ILE A 33 19.81 10.18 5.16
N ASP A 34 19.02 9.25 5.67
CA ASP A 34 19.09 7.84 5.28
C ASP A 34 18.52 7.67 3.86
N THR A 35 19.36 7.25 2.92
CA THR A 35 18.98 7.04 1.52
C THR A 35 18.42 5.64 1.25
N THR A 36 18.35 4.78 2.27
CA THR A 36 17.74 3.45 2.17
C THR A 36 16.21 3.49 2.32
N VAL A 37 15.66 4.63 2.75
CA VAL A 37 14.21 4.85 2.89
C VAL A 37 13.70 5.89 1.88
N PRO A 38 12.43 5.80 1.45
CA PRO A 38 11.85 6.81 0.57
C PRO A 38 11.82 8.21 1.20
N LEU A 39 12.18 9.23 0.40
CA LEU A 39 12.11 10.65 0.78
C LEU A 39 10.76 11.31 0.42
N ALA A 40 9.81 10.48 0.02
CA ALA A 40 8.45 10.86 -0.31
C ALA A 40 7.49 10.04 0.54
N PHE A 41 6.52 10.71 1.15
CA PHE A 41 5.35 10.06 1.72
C PHE A 41 4.21 10.16 0.72
N GLU A 42 3.80 9.03 0.16
CA GLU A 42 2.73 8.96 -0.83
C GLU A 42 1.50 8.26 -0.23
N ASN A 43 0.33 8.82 -0.50
CA ASN A 43 -0.92 8.19 -0.11
C ASN A 43 -2.05 8.61 -1.07
N LYS A 44 -3.25 8.10 -0.81
CA LYS A 44 -4.43 8.37 -1.63
C LYS A 44 -5.65 8.63 -0.76
N ILE A 45 -6.56 9.44 -1.28
CA ILE A 45 -7.86 9.73 -0.67
C ILE A 45 -8.92 9.30 -1.66
N ASN A 46 -9.83 8.44 -1.23
CA ASN A 46 -10.95 7.99 -2.05
C ASN A 46 -12.13 8.98 -1.92
N ILE A 47 -12.91 9.14 -2.98
CA ILE A 47 -14.18 9.87 -2.94
C ILE A 47 -15.26 8.84 -2.64
N ALA A 48 -16.03 9.07 -1.58
CA ALA A 48 -17.15 8.21 -1.21
C ALA A 48 -18.15 8.10 -2.37
N ASN A 49 -18.48 6.87 -2.75
CA ASN A 49 -19.42 6.57 -3.82
C ASN A 49 -20.19 5.31 -3.43
N ASN A 50 -21.52 5.36 -3.53
CA ASN A 50 -22.38 4.22 -3.20
C ASN A 50 -22.35 3.75 -1.72
N CYS A 51 -22.02 4.63 -0.76
CA CYS A 51 -22.02 4.37 0.69
C CYS A 51 -23.38 4.53 1.39
N GLY A 52 -24.50 4.24 0.70
CA GLY A 52 -25.81 4.36 1.34
C GLY A 52 -26.22 5.80 1.74
N LYS A 53 -26.96 5.94 2.86
CA LYS A 53 -27.56 7.21 3.33
C LYS A 53 -26.80 7.86 4.49
N ASP A 54 -25.95 7.10 5.14
CA ASP A 54 -25.10 7.50 6.26
C ASP A 54 -23.72 7.95 5.80
N ASP A 55 -23.44 7.90 4.49
CA ASP A 55 -22.17 8.30 3.86
C ASP A 55 -20.95 7.52 4.40
N VAL A 56 -21.18 6.35 5.00
CA VAL A 56 -20.16 5.46 5.55
C VAL A 56 -20.21 4.13 4.82
N CYS A 57 -19.19 3.85 3.99
CA CYS A 57 -19.13 2.60 3.22
C CYS A 57 -18.76 1.42 4.14
N ILE A 58 -19.65 0.43 4.24
CA ILE A 58 -19.42 -0.80 5.01
C ILE A 58 -19.29 -2.00 4.04
N PRO A 59 -18.06 -2.47 3.75
CA PRO A 59 -17.86 -3.60 2.87
C PRO A 59 -18.08 -4.94 3.58
N ASP A 60 -18.42 -5.97 2.81
CA ASP A 60 -18.49 -7.38 3.25
C ASP A 60 -17.54 -8.22 2.40
N LEU A 61 -16.24 -8.09 2.70
CA LEU A 61 -15.19 -8.76 1.94
C LEU A 61 -15.08 -10.23 2.32
N LYS A 62 -15.20 -11.10 1.31
CA LYS A 62 -15.10 -12.56 1.42
C LYS A 62 -13.99 -13.07 0.52
N VAL A 63 -13.19 -14.00 1.05
CA VAL A 63 -12.11 -14.64 0.31
C VAL A 63 -12.26 -16.15 0.43
N GLN A 64 -12.19 -16.84 -0.70
CA GLN A 64 -12.13 -18.29 -0.79
C GLN A 64 -10.87 -18.69 -1.55
N ALA A 65 -10.14 -19.68 -1.03
CA ALA A 65 -8.98 -20.24 -1.70
C ALA A 65 -9.16 -21.75 -1.87
N ALA A 66 -8.89 -22.24 -3.08
CA ALA A 66 -8.94 -23.65 -3.41
C ALA A 66 -7.71 -24.02 -4.22
N ALA A 67 -7.01 -25.06 -3.80
CA ALA A 67 -5.88 -25.57 -4.55
C ALA A 67 -6.32 -26.49 -5.69
N ASP A 68 -5.49 -26.57 -6.73
CA ASP A 68 -5.66 -27.50 -7.85
C ASP A 68 -5.50 -28.98 -7.44
N ARG A 69 -4.90 -29.23 -6.27
CA ARG A 69 -4.64 -30.56 -5.72
C ARG A 69 -4.74 -30.57 -4.19
N GLU A 70 -5.18 -31.69 -3.62
CA GLU A 70 -5.28 -31.85 -2.16
C GLU A 70 -3.93 -32.14 -1.47
N LYS A 71 -3.00 -32.78 -2.20
CA LYS A 71 -1.70 -33.20 -1.67
C LYS A 71 -0.57 -32.64 -2.50
N PHE A 72 0.45 -32.12 -1.83
CA PHE A 72 1.69 -31.65 -2.45
C PHE A 72 2.82 -32.60 -2.09
N MET A 73 3.50 -33.14 -3.09
CA MET A 73 4.58 -34.12 -2.90
C MET A 73 5.93 -33.43 -3.03
N LEU A 74 6.79 -33.63 -2.02
CA LEU A 74 8.14 -33.10 -2.02
C LEU A 74 9.08 -34.06 -2.75
N GLY A 75 10.01 -33.51 -3.53
CA GLY A 75 11.03 -34.29 -4.25
C GLY A 75 10.55 -34.85 -5.60
N THR A 76 9.34 -34.51 -6.05
CA THR A 76 8.87 -34.81 -7.41
C THR A 76 9.33 -33.75 -8.41
N LYS A 77 9.36 -34.12 -9.70
CA LYS A 77 9.70 -33.20 -10.79
C LYS A 77 8.70 -32.03 -10.89
N ASP A 78 7.43 -32.31 -10.61
CA ASP A 78 6.41 -31.26 -10.44
C ASP A 78 6.45 -30.75 -9.00
N ASN A 79 6.91 -29.50 -8.84
CA ASN A 79 7.06 -28.82 -7.56
C ASN A 79 6.26 -27.50 -7.53
N SER A 80 5.21 -27.41 -8.34
CA SER A 80 4.28 -26.27 -8.38
C SER A 80 2.88 -26.71 -8.00
N MET A 81 2.15 -25.81 -7.35
CA MET A 81 0.76 -25.98 -6.92
C MET A 81 0.04 -24.67 -7.21
N ILE A 82 -1.13 -24.75 -7.82
CA ILE A 82 -1.92 -23.58 -8.19
C ILE A 82 -2.99 -23.39 -7.12
N VAL A 83 -3.06 -22.20 -6.54
CA VAL A 83 -4.11 -21.84 -5.60
C VAL A 83 -5.02 -20.81 -6.27
N ASN A 84 -6.25 -21.22 -6.55
CA ASN A 84 -7.29 -20.34 -7.07
C ASN A 84 -7.88 -19.55 -5.91
N VAL A 85 -7.77 -18.22 -5.98
CA VAL A 85 -8.30 -17.30 -4.97
C VAL A 85 -9.48 -16.54 -5.57
N THR A 86 -10.64 -16.63 -4.94
CA THR A 86 -11.84 -15.87 -5.28
C THR A 86 -12.07 -14.82 -4.20
N VAL A 87 -12.17 -13.56 -4.61
CA VAL A 87 -12.46 -12.42 -3.74
C VAL A 87 -13.79 -11.82 -4.14
N GLN A 88 -14.65 -11.55 -3.17
CA GLN A 88 -15.98 -10.99 -3.37
C GLN A 88 -16.26 -9.92 -2.33
N ASN A 89 -16.98 -8.87 -2.72
CA ASN A 89 -17.57 -7.90 -1.80
C ASN A 89 -19.09 -8.06 -1.86
N GLY A 90 -19.71 -8.46 -0.75
CA GLY A 90 -21.17 -8.56 -0.62
C GLY A 90 -21.84 -7.31 -0.07
N GLY A 91 -21.05 -6.29 0.30
CA GLY A 91 -21.49 -5.05 0.93
C GLY A 91 -21.34 -3.85 0.01
N GLU A 92 -21.08 -2.68 0.61
CA GLU A 92 -20.85 -1.43 -0.13
C GLU A 92 -19.40 -1.31 -0.61
N ASP A 93 -19.16 -0.43 -1.59
CA ASP A 93 -17.88 -0.27 -2.30
C ASP A 93 -16.82 0.54 -1.54
#